data_AF-A0A1A8AC32-F1
#
_entry.id   AF-A0A1A8AC32-F1
#
_cell.length_a   1.000
_cell.length_b   1.000
_cell.length_c   1.000
_cell.angle_alpha   90.00
_cell.angle_beta   90.00
_cell.angle_gamma   90.00
#
_symmetry.space_group_name_H-M   'P 1'
#
loop_
_entity.id
_entity.type
_entity.pdbx_description
1 polymer ?
#
loop_
_entity_poly.entity_id
_entity_poly.type
_entity_poly.pdbx_seq_one_letter_code
_entity_poly.pdbx_strand_id
1 'polypeptide(L)'
;VSFVAPPPSQSNKKWYRNLFSTAPSVRNLNQAAVKLLQRYKWRRIGLVTEEEPGLTEMKKDLIRQLLKADVQLVAAENFSDDACSSLKELKKRDVRIIIALFEDGSVSEVLCCAYRLNLFGPRYQWIFAAGGTAGWRLGWQPSHCSAHNLLMAADGSFRLQARDFSTRNTPGVSGRTPHDFQESYLKQLMQEGSEGSPHHTFAYDAVWVAARALSQVMEAVKLREKYGAQRNVTVSEEEEVKMLIEAVKNTQFEGVTVRRSET
;
A
#
# COMPACT_ATOMS: atom_id res chain seq x y z
N VAL A 1 16.61 -4.59 -0.06
CA VAL A 1 15.38 -4.05 -0.69
C VAL A 1 14.20 -4.72 -0.02
N SER A 2 13.30 -3.97 0.62
CA SER A 2 12.08 -4.50 1.23
C SER A 2 11.01 -4.75 0.15
N PHE A 3 10.15 -5.73 0.38
CA PHE A 3 8.93 -5.96 -0.43
C PHE A 3 7.66 -5.59 0.33
N VAL A 4 7.79 -5.12 1.57
CA VAL A 4 6.72 -4.52 2.35
C VAL A 4 6.95 -3.01 2.42
N ALA A 5 5.87 -2.24 2.42
CA ALA A 5 5.95 -0.80 2.55
C ALA A 5 6.54 -0.46 3.93
N PRO A 6 7.67 0.26 4.00
CA PRO A 6 8.18 0.72 5.27
C PRO A 6 7.17 1.68 5.92
N PRO A 7 7.11 1.73 7.26
CA PRO A 7 6.24 2.67 7.94
C PRO A 7 6.60 4.11 7.54
N PRO A 8 5.63 5.04 7.51
CA PRO A 8 5.89 6.45 7.18
C PRO A 8 7.06 7.09 7.94
N SER A 9 7.32 6.73 9.20
CA SER A 9 8.50 7.19 9.96
C SER A 9 9.84 6.83 9.30
N GLN A 10 9.91 5.70 8.59
CA GLN A 10 11.10 5.23 7.88
C GLN A 10 11.21 5.76 6.45
N SER A 11 10.27 6.59 5.99
CA SER A 11 10.35 7.25 4.68
C SER A 11 11.43 8.36 4.61
N ASN A 12 11.96 8.78 5.75
CA ASN A 12 12.93 9.86 5.81
C ASN A 12 14.31 9.40 5.31
N LYS A 13 14.60 9.68 4.03
CA LYS A 13 15.88 9.37 3.38
C LYS A 13 17.10 10.02 4.06
N LYS A 14 16.94 11.01 4.96
CA LYS A 14 18.06 11.56 5.77
C LYS A 14 18.58 10.52 6.76
N TRP A 15 17.67 9.81 7.43
CA TRP A 15 17.96 8.82 8.48
C TRP A 15 18.05 7.40 7.93
N TYR A 16 17.23 7.08 6.92
CA TYR A 16 17.14 5.75 6.30
C TYR A 16 17.66 5.78 4.86
N ARG A 17 18.93 6.17 4.68
CA ARG A 17 19.56 6.39 3.35
C ARG A 17 19.59 5.16 2.46
N ASN A 18 19.66 3.97 3.06
CA ASN A 18 19.87 2.70 2.36
C ASN A 18 18.61 1.82 2.33
N LEU A 19 17.46 2.35 2.75
CA LEU A 19 16.19 1.64 2.75
C LEU A 19 15.44 1.87 1.45
N PHE A 20 15.22 0.80 0.70
CA PHE A 20 14.46 0.80 -0.55
C PHE A 20 13.32 -0.21 -0.44
N SER A 21 12.16 0.11 -1.02
CA SER A 21 11.03 -0.83 -1.08
C SER A 21 10.39 -0.90 -2.46
N THR A 22 10.00 -2.10 -2.89
CA THR A 22 9.20 -2.33 -4.10
C THR A 22 7.71 -2.11 -3.86
N ALA A 23 7.24 -2.22 -2.62
CA ALA A 23 5.86 -1.91 -2.27
C ALA A 23 5.62 -0.39 -2.25
N PRO A 24 4.48 0.09 -2.77
CA PRO A 24 4.15 1.51 -2.73
C PRO A 24 3.98 1.99 -1.29
N SER A 25 4.43 3.22 -1.02
CA SER A 25 4.25 3.82 0.29
C SER A 25 2.77 4.07 0.59
N VAL A 26 2.40 3.91 1.87
CA VAL A 26 1.11 4.33 2.43
C VAL A 26 0.74 5.78 2.06
N ARG A 27 1.74 6.66 1.89
CA ARG A 27 1.56 8.04 1.43
C ARG A 27 0.84 8.15 0.09
N ASN A 28 1.04 7.18 -0.81
CA ASN A 28 0.42 7.17 -2.13
C ASN A 28 -1.09 6.91 -2.05
N LEU A 29 -1.54 6.10 -1.09
CA LEU A 29 -2.97 5.88 -0.82
C LEU A 29 -3.64 7.16 -0.29
N ASN A 30 -2.98 7.85 0.64
CA ASN A 30 -3.44 9.15 1.12
C ASN A 30 -3.54 10.20 -0.01
N GLN A 31 -2.55 10.22 -0.91
CA GLN A 31 -2.59 11.10 -2.09
C GLN A 31 -3.77 10.77 -3.01
N ALA A 32 -4.02 9.48 -3.25
CA ALA A 32 -5.16 9.03 -4.04
C ALA A 32 -6.50 9.46 -3.40
N ALA A 33 -6.64 9.30 -2.07
CA ALA A 33 -7.82 9.75 -1.33
C ALA A 33 -8.04 11.26 -1.52
N VAL A 34 -7.01 12.08 -1.30
CA VAL A 34 -7.12 13.53 -1.46
C VAL A 34 -7.47 13.92 -2.90
N LYS A 35 -6.87 13.26 -3.90
CA LYS A 35 -7.19 13.50 -5.32
C LYS A 35 -8.63 13.11 -5.65
N LEU A 36 -9.15 12.04 -5.06
CA LEU A 36 -10.55 11.64 -5.20
C LEU A 36 -11.49 12.72 -4.63
N LEU A 37 -11.21 13.22 -3.43
CA LEU A 37 -11.98 14.32 -2.82
C LEU A 37 -11.98 15.57 -3.70
N GLN A 38 -10.81 15.95 -4.22
CA GLN A 38 -10.66 17.10 -5.12
C GLN A 38 -11.49 16.94 -6.40
N ARG A 39 -11.50 15.74 -6.98
CA ARG A 39 -12.27 15.44 -8.21
C ARG A 39 -13.78 15.63 -8.00
N TYR A 40 -14.31 15.19 -6.86
CA TYR A 40 -15.73 15.34 -6.52
C TYR A 40 -16.05 16.64 -5.78
N LYS A 41 -15.05 17.51 -5.57
CA LYS A 41 -15.17 18.78 -4.84
C LYS A 41 -15.69 18.61 -3.41
N TRP A 42 -15.41 17.48 -2.77
CA TRP A 42 -15.77 17.26 -1.37
C TRP A 42 -14.77 17.97 -0.45
N ARG A 43 -15.27 18.94 0.33
CA ARG A 43 -14.45 19.77 1.22
C ARG A 43 -14.70 19.54 2.70
N ARG A 44 -15.76 18.82 3.08
CA ARG A 44 -16.09 18.47 4.46
C ARG A 44 -16.09 16.97 4.62
N ILE A 45 -15.14 16.45 5.39
CA ILE A 45 -14.97 15.02 5.61
C ILE A 45 -14.84 14.71 7.10
N GLY A 46 -15.16 13.48 7.50
CA GLY A 46 -14.80 12.92 8.78
C GLY A 46 -13.87 11.73 8.61
N LEU A 47 -13.13 11.43 9.67
CA LEU A 47 -12.16 10.35 9.72
C LEU A 47 -12.50 9.43 10.88
N VAL A 48 -12.50 8.12 10.62
CA VAL A 48 -12.51 7.08 11.65
C VAL A 48 -11.26 6.24 11.51
N THR A 49 -10.58 5.97 12.62
CA THR A 49 -9.30 5.27 12.62
C THR A 49 -9.23 4.25 13.75
N GLU A 50 -8.83 3.03 13.43
CA GLU A 50 -8.49 2.02 14.43
C GLU A 50 -7.15 2.35 15.07
N GLU A 51 -7.03 2.14 16.39
CA GLU A 51 -5.84 2.47 17.18
C GLU A 51 -4.67 1.49 17.01
N GLU A 52 -4.21 1.36 15.76
CA GLU A 52 -2.99 0.63 15.42
C GLU A 52 -1.82 1.59 15.15
N PRO A 53 -0.57 1.24 15.53
CA PRO A 53 0.59 2.11 15.32
C PRO A 53 0.79 2.53 13.86
N GLY A 54 0.63 1.59 12.91
CA GLY A 54 0.77 1.86 11.48
C GLY A 54 -0.30 2.81 10.93
N LEU A 55 -1.55 2.64 11.38
CA LEU A 55 -2.68 3.48 10.99
C LEU A 55 -2.60 4.88 11.59
N THR A 56 -2.04 5.01 12.79
CA THR A 56 -1.78 6.30 13.42
C THR A 56 -0.80 7.15 12.61
N GLU A 57 0.26 6.56 12.08
CA GLU A 57 1.20 7.27 11.18
C GLU A 57 0.52 7.65 9.86
N MET A 58 -0.28 6.75 9.29
CA MET A 58 -1.08 7.01 8.09
C MET A 58 -2.04 8.17 8.27
N LYS A 59 -2.78 8.21 9.39
CA LYS A 59 -3.69 9.28 9.79
C LYS A 59 -2.97 10.63 9.86
N LYS A 60 -1.79 10.69 10.50
CA LYS A 60 -0.99 11.92 10.62
C LYS A 60 -0.59 12.46 9.24
N ASP A 61 -0.17 11.59 8.32
CA ASP A 61 0.15 12.00 6.95
C ASP A 61 -1.11 12.47 6.20
N LEU A 62 -2.22 11.74 6.28
CA LEU A 62 -3.49 12.10 5.63
C LEU A 62 -3.97 13.48 6.07
N ILE A 63 -3.98 13.78 7.37
CA ILE A 63 -4.38 15.09 7.91
C ILE A 63 -3.52 16.21 7.30
N ARG A 64 -2.20 16.03 7.21
CA ARG A 64 -1.30 17.01 6.58
C ARG A 64 -1.63 17.23 5.11
N GLN A 65 -1.98 16.18 4.38
CA GLN A 65 -2.35 16.29 2.97
C GLN A 65 -3.71 16.96 2.77
N LEU A 66 -4.69 16.66 3.63
CA LEU A 66 -6.01 17.30 3.62
C LEU A 66 -5.91 18.82 3.87
N LEU A 67 -5.09 19.23 4.85
CA LEU A 67 -4.83 20.65 5.14
C LEU A 67 -4.24 21.38 3.92
N LYS A 68 -3.27 20.76 3.22
CA LYS A 68 -2.69 21.33 2.00
C LYS A 68 -3.67 21.42 0.84
N ALA A 69 -4.73 20.61 0.86
CA ALA A 69 -5.75 20.56 -0.18
C ALA A 69 -6.99 21.42 0.14
N ASP A 70 -6.97 22.19 1.23
CA ASP A 70 -8.11 23.00 1.70
C ASP A 70 -9.38 22.14 1.93
N VAL A 71 -9.18 20.93 2.47
CA VAL A 71 -10.27 20.04 2.89
C VAL A 71 -10.41 20.11 4.41
N GLN A 72 -11.60 20.50 4.86
CA GLN A 72 -11.96 20.59 6.26
C GLN A 72 -12.23 19.20 6.85
N LEU A 73 -11.47 18.87 7.89
CA LEU A 73 -11.72 17.72 8.76
C LEU A 73 -12.71 18.13 9.85
N VAL A 74 -13.96 17.67 9.74
CA VAL A 74 -15.06 18.01 10.66
C VAL A 74 -14.94 17.27 11.99
N ALA A 75 -14.48 16.02 11.92
CA ALA A 75 -14.36 15.10 13.04
C ALA A 75 -13.29 14.05 12.72
N ALA A 76 -12.58 13.60 13.75
CA ALA A 76 -11.53 12.60 13.61
C ALA A 76 -11.53 11.68 14.82
N GLU A 77 -12.30 10.61 14.72
CA GLU A 77 -12.52 9.65 15.81
C GLU A 77 -11.53 8.49 15.73
N ASN A 78 -11.22 7.93 16.89
CA ASN A 78 -10.38 6.75 17.06
C ASN A 78 -11.17 5.66 17.79
N PHE A 79 -10.91 4.39 17.49
CA PHE A 79 -11.47 3.26 18.25
C PHE A 79 -10.44 2.15 18.45
N SER A 80 -10.51 1.46 19.59
CA SER A 80 -9.83 0.18 19.82
C SER A 80 -10.82 -0.98 19.65
N ASP A 81 -11.90 -0.97 20.42
CA ASP A 81 -12.85 -2.10 20.52
C ASP A 81 -14.33 -1.71 20.31
N ASP A 82 -14.62 -0.41 20.19
CA ASP A 82 -16.00 0.08 19.98
C ASP A 82 -16.03 1.09 18.83
N ALA A 83 -16.14 0.56 17.61
CA ALA A 83 -16.33 1.39 16.43
C ALA A 83 -17.67 2.16 16.46
N CYS A 84 -18.71 1.58 17.07
CA CYS A 84 -20.06 2.13 17.10
C CYS A 84 -20.10 3.50 17.80
N SER A 85 -19.38 3.69 18.91
CA SER A 85 -19.33 4.98 19.61
C SER A 85 -18.65 6.07 18.78
N SER A 86 -17.53 5.75 18.12
CA SER A 86 -16.86 6.65 17.18
C SER A 86 -17.79 7.05 16.02
N LEU A 87 -18.51 6.10 15.44
CA LEU A 87 -19.44 6.38 14.34
C LEU A 87 -20.65 7.23 14.79
N LYS A 88 -21.12 7.10 16.04
CA LYS A 88 -22.17 7.97 16.58
C LYS A 88 -21.72 9.43 16.64
N GLU A 89 -20.47 9.69 17.03
CA GLU A 89 -19.94 11.06 17.05
C GLU A 89 -19.80 11.65 15.64
N LEU A 90 -19.36 10.86 14.65
CA LEU A 90 -19.39 11.28 13.25
C LEU A 90 -20.81 11.64 12.77
N LYS A 91 -21.79 10.81 13.13
CA LYS A 91 -23.20 11.04 12.80
C LYS A 91 -23.72 12.34 13.44
N LYS A 92 -23.42 12.56 14.71
CA LYS A 92 -23.84 13.75 15.48
C LYS A 92 -23.31 15.04 14.87
N ARG A 93 -22.13 14.99 14.25
CA ARG A 93 -21.50 16.12 13.53
C ARG A 93 -21.93 16.26 12.07
N ASP A 94 -22.94 15.50 11.64
CA ASP A 94 -23.47 15.47 10.27
C ASP A 94 -22.37 15.22 9.20
N VAL A 95 -21.45 14.30 9.50
CA VAL A 95 -20.43 13.86 8.55
C VAL A 95 -21.06 12.97 7.48
N ARG A 96 -20.86 13.32 6.20
CA ARG A 96 -21.39 12.56 5.04
C ARG A 96 -20.32 11.86 4.21
N ILE A 97 -19.11 12.40 4.18
CA ILE A 97 -17.96 11.80 3.49
C ILE A 97 -17.03 11.28 4.59
N ILE A 98 -16.85 9.97 4.66
CA ILE A 98 -16.12 9.30 5.74
C ILE A 98 -14.91 8.59 5.14
N ILE A 99 -13.72 8.99 5.59
CA ILE A 99 -12.51 8.21 5.33
C ILE A 99 -12.32 7.25 6.49
N ALA A 100 -12.07 6.00 6.15
CA ALA A 100 -11.94 4.89 7.08
C ALA A 100 -10.53 4.29 6.99
N LEU A 101 -9.85 4.24 8.14
CA LEU A 101 -8.52 3.64 8.30
C LEU A 101 -8.59 2.55 9.38
N PHE A 102 -8.75 1.30 8.96
CA PHE A 102 -8.75 0.13 9.84
C PHE A 102 -8.29 -1.11 9.06
N GLU A 103 -7.89 -2.15 9.78
CA GLU A 103 -7.48 -3.43 9.22
C GLU A 103 -8.67 -4.29 8.82
N ASP A 104 -8.40 -5.34 8.04
CA ASP A 104 -9.45 -6.22 7.52
C ASP A 104 -10.28 -6.90 8.64
N GLY A 105 -9.69 -7.07 9.83
CA GLY A 105 -10.37 -7.63 11.00
C GLY A 105 -11.52 -6.76 11.55
N SER A 106 -11.42 -5.45 11.39
CA SER A 106 -12.39 -4.49 11.96
C SER A 106 -13.51 -4.12 10.97
N VAL A 107 -13.39 -4.56 9.71
CA VAL A 107 -14.37 -4.30 8.63
C VAL A 107 -15.79 -4.72 9.02
N SER A 108 -15.96 -5.94 9.53
CA SER A 108 -17.28 -6.51 9.82
C SER A 108 -17.98 -5.76 10.95
N GLU A 109 -17.25 -5.40 12.01
CA GLU A 109 -17.77 -4.62 13.13
C GLU A 109 -18.16 -3.20 12.69
N VAL A 110 -17.25 -2.50 12.02
CA VAL A 110 -17.47 -1.11 11.57
C VAL A 110 -18.69 -1.02 10.64
N LEU A 111 -18.80 -1.92 9.66
CA LEU A 111 -19.95 -1.95 8.74
C LEU A 111 -21.25 -2.33 9.46
N CYS A 112 -21.20 -3.26 10.41
CA CYS A 112 -22.37 -3.59 11.23
C CYS A 112 -22.86 -2.37 12.03
N CYS A 113 -21.93 -1.60 12.60
CA CYS A 113 -22.23 -0.34 13.28
C CYS A 113 -22.78 0.72 12.31
N ALA A 114 -22.17 0.87 11.13
CA ALA A 114 -22.65 1.79 10.10
C ALA A 114 -24.09 1.45 9.66
N TYR A 115 -24.40 0.16 9.50
CA TYR A 115 -25.75 -0.33 9.22
C TYR A 115 -26.74 0.07 10.33
N ARG A 116 -26.44 -0.29 11.59
CA ARG A 116 -27.30 0.01 12.75
C ARG A 116 -27.53 1.50 12.96
N LEU A 117 -26.55 2.33 12.59
CA LEU A 117 -26.61 3.78 12.72
C LEU A 117 -27.19 4.47 11.47
N ASN A 118 -27.56 3.73 10.42
CA ASN A 118 -28.01 4.27 9.13
C ASN A 118 -27.00 5.27 8.53
N LEU A 119 -25.72 4.93 8.58
CA LEU A 119 -24.60 5.68 7.98
C LEU A 119 -24.23 5.10 6.60
N PHE A 120 -25.19 4.76 5.77
CA PHE A 120 -24.98 4.19 4.43
C PHE A 120 -26.06 4.66 3.46
N GLY A 121 -25.94 4.27 2.19
CA GLY A 121 -26.86 4.67 1.12
C GLY A 121 -26.54 6.06 0.53
N PRO A 122 -27.46 6.66 -0.25
CA PRO A 122 -27.15 7.76 -1.18
C PRO A 122 -26.73 9.08 -0.51
N ARG A 123 -26.87 9.18 0.82
CA ARG A 123 -26.50 10.38 1.60
C ARG A 123 -25.09 10.31 2.18
N TYR A 124 -24.43 9.16 2.10
CA TYR A 124 -23.12 8.90 2.69
C TYR A 124 -22.17 8.32 1.65
N GLN A 125 -20.90 8.70 1.73
CA GLN A 125 -19.84 8.08 0.97
C GLN A 125 -18.74 7.61 1.91
N TRP A 126 -18.44 6.32 1.84
CA TRP A 126 -17.28 5.73 2.50
C TRP A 126 -16.10 5.63 1.55
N ILE A 127 -14.91 5.92 2.08
CA ILE A 127 -13.62 5.73 1.42
C ILE A 127 -12.77 4.89 2.38
N PHE A 128 -12.65 3.59 2.11
CA PHE A 128 -11.74 2.70 2.81
C PHE A 128 -10.33 2.92 2.27
N ALA A 129 -9.49 3.58 3.06
CA ALA A 129 -8.13 3.97 2.67
C ALA A 129 -7.05 3.12 3.35
N ALA A 130 -7.44 2.14 4.17
CA ALA A 130 -6.58 1.09 4.70
C ALA A 130 -7.27 -0.29 4.54
N GLY A 131 -6.52 -1.36 4.80
CA GLY A 131 -6.95 -2.75 4.62
C GLY A 131 -6.11 -3.51 3.60
N GLY A 132 -6.14 -4.83 3.66
CA GLY A 132 -5.31 -5.73 2.86
C GLY A 132 -5.75 -5.81 1.39
N THR A 133 -4.86 -6.24 0.51
CA THR A 133 -5.17 -6.41 -0.93
C THR A 133 -6.09 -7.59 -1.21
N ALA A 134 -6.25 -8.51 -0.26
CA ALA A 134 -6.93 -9.80 -0.41
C ALA A 134 -8.45 -9.73 -0.65
N GLY A 135 -9.06 -8.54 -0.62
CA GLY A 135 -10.52 -8.41 -0.70
C GLY A 135 -11.18 -8.79 0.63
N TRP A 136 -12.09 -7.94 1.11
CA TRP A 136 -12.94 -8.28 2.25
C TRP A 136 -13.83 -9.50 1.95
N ARG A 137 -13.77 -10.54 2.79
CA ARG A 137 -14.80 -11.59 2.79
C ARG A 137 -15.90 -11.21 3.77
N LEU A 138 -16.78 -10.32 3.34
CA LEU A 138 -17.90 -9.85 4.16
C LEU A 138 -18.78 -11.03 4.61
N GLY A 139 -18.98 -11.16 5.92
CA GLY A 139 -19.78 -12.23 6.52
C GLY A 139 -19.03 -13.52 6.88
N TRP A 140 -17.71 -13.58 6.68
CA TRP A 140 -16.90 -14.71 7.16
C TRP A 140 -16.50 -14.59 8.63
N GLN A 141 -16.36 -13.36 9.14
CA GLN A 141 -16.09 -13.14 10.55
C GLN A 141 -17.39 -13.06 11.36
N PRO A 142 -17.41 -13.63 12.58
CA PRO A 142 -18.54 -13.48 13.48
C PRO A 142 -18.83 -12.01 13.74
N SER A 143 -20.04 -11.57 13.45
CA SER A 143 -20.52 -10.24 13.81
C SER A 143 -21.98 -10.31 14.24
N HIS A 144 -22.46 -9.29 14.93
CA HIS A 144 -23.88 -9.18 15.29
C HIS A 144 -24.79 -8.82 14.10
N CYS A 145 -24.26 -8.77 12.87
CA CYS A 145 -24.99 -8.47 11.65
C CYS A 145 -24.95 -9.65 10.66
N SER A 146 -26.03 -9.81 9.89
CA SER A 146 -26.05 -10.73 8.75
C SER A 146 -25.14 -10.24 7.63
N ALA A 147 -24.65 -11.16 6.79
CA ALA A 147 -23.86 -10.80 5.59
C ALA A 147 -24.61 -9.81 4.68
N HIS A 148 -25.93 -9.93 4.57
CA HIS A 148 -26.77 -9.00 3.82
C HIS A 148 -26.71 -7.56 4.36
N ASN A 149 -26.78 -7.39 5.69
CA ASN A 149 -26.68 -6.06 6.32
C ASN A 149 -25.29 -5.43 6.09
N LEU A 150 -24.24 -6.24 6.16
CA LEU A 150 -22.87 -5.78 5.88
C LEU A 150 -22.73 -5.31 4.42
N LEU A 151 -23.26 -6.09 3.48
CA LEU A 151 -23.25 -5.74 2.05
C LEU A 151 -24.05 -4.46 1.78
N MET A 152 -25.21 -4.28 2.41
CA MET A 152 -25.98 -3.03 2.29
C MET A 152 -25.22 -1.81 2.81
N ALA A 153 -24.51 -1.94 3.94
CA ALA A 153 -23.71 -0.84 4.48
C ALA A 153 -22.47 -0.53 3.63
N ALA A 154 -21.90 -1.56 3.00
CA ALA A 154 -20.75 -1.48 2.11
C ALA A 154 -21.09 -0.89 0.73
N ASP A 155 -22.34 -1.00 0.28
CA ASP A 155 -22.74 -0.68 -1.09
C ASP A 155 -22.38 0.77 -1.48
N GLY A 156 -21.84 0.94 -2.69
CA GLY A 156 -21.39 2.23 -3.22
C GLY A 156 -20.10 2.80 -2.60
N SER A 157 -19.42 2.08 -1.71
CA SER A 157 -18.18 2.57 -1.08
C SER A 157 -16.97 2.54 -2.03
N PHE A 158 -16.03 3.48 -1.85
CA PHE A 158 -14.73 3.43 -2.50
C PHE A 158 -13.73 2.67 -1.64
N ARG A 159 -12.97 1.78 -2.27
CA ARG A 159 -11.81 1.15 -1.66
C ARG A 159 -10.55 1.55 -2.41
N LEU A 160 -9.58 2.09 -1.67
CA LEU A 160 -8.28 2.44 -2.20
C LEU A 160 -7.31 1.32 -1.88
N GLN A 161 -6.66 0.78 -2.91
CA GLN A 161 -5.68 -0.27 -2.74
C GLN A 161 -4.47 -0.03 -3.65
N ALA A 162 -3.32 -0.50 -3.18
CA ALA A 162 -2.16 -0.65 -4.03
C ALA A 162 -2.48 -1.64 -5.15
N ARG A 163 -1.83 -1.44 -6.27
CA ARG A 163 -1.99 -2.31 -7.42
C ARG A 163 -0.97 -3.44 -7.35
N ASP A 164 -1.45 -4.68 -7.37
CA ASP A 164 -0.59 -5.86 -7.24
C ASP A 164 0.07 -6.27 -8.55
N PHE A 165 -0.61 -6.05 -9.69
CA PHE A 165 -0.18 -6.49 -11.01
C PHE A 165 -0.27 -5.40 -12.07
N SER A 166 0.61 -5.45 -13.07
CA SER A 166 0.59 -4.56 -14.24
C SER A 166 -0.63 -4.83 -15.13
N THR A 167 -1.08 -3.83 -15.90
CA THR A 167 -2.23 -3.97 -16.86
C THR A 167 -1.75 -4.49 -18.19
N ARG A 168 -0.44 -4.37 -18.43
CA ARG A 168 0.17 -4.81 -19.66
C ARG A 168 0.38 -6.30 -19.54
N ASN A 169 -0.15 -7.05 -20.50
CA ASN A 169 0.13 -8.47 -20.64
C ASN A 169 1.39 -8.68 -21.50
N THR A 170 2.44 -7.92 -21.21
CA THR A 170 3.72 -7.99 -21.92
C THR A 170 4.75 -8.66 -21.02
N PRO A 171 5.63 -9.52 -21.56
CA PRO A 171 6.70 -10.13 -20.78
C PRO A 171 7.62 -9.08 -20.14
N GLY A 172 7.84 -9.21 -18.83
CA GLY A 172 8.74 -8.34 -18.08
C GLY A 172 10.19 -8.84 -18.10
N VAL A 173 10.97 -8.37 -17.12
CA VAL A 173 12.40 -8.69 -16.93
C VAL A 173 12.68 -10.20 -16.83
N SER A 174 11.71 -10.97 -16.35
CA SER A 174 11.80 -12.42 -16.18
C SER A 174 11.39 -13.21 -17.42
N GLY A 175 10.93 -12.53 -18.48
CA GLY A 175 10.30 -13.17 -19.63
C GLY A 175 8.87 -13.68 -19.37
N ARG A 176 8.31 -13.47 -18.17
CA ARG A 176 6.93 -13.82 -17.83
C ARG A 176 6.01 -12.62 -17.92
N THR A 177 4.77 -12.84 -18.33
CA THR A 177 3.70 -11.85 -18.14
C THR A 177 3.19 -11.90 -16.68
N PRO A 178 2.47 -10.86 -16.20
CA PRO A 178 1.79 -10.91 -14.91
C PRO A 178 0.85 -12.11 -14.78
N HIS A 179 0.18 -12.48 -15.88
CA HIS A 179 -0.73 -13.62 -15.93
C HIS A 179 0.01 -14.95 -15.74
N ASP A 180 1.08 -15.19 -16.50
CA ASP A 180 1.88 -16.43 -16.40
C ASP A 180 2.45 -16.61 -14.99
N PHE A 181 2.92 -15.51 -14.39
CA PHE A 181 3.42 -15.52 -13.03
C PHE A 181 2.31 -15.90 -12.03
N GLN A 182 1.12 -15.30 -12.15
CA GLN A 182 0.03 -15.58 -11.21
C GLN A 182 -0.48 -17.02 -11.34
N GLU A 183 -0.63 -17.55 -12.55
CA GLU A 183 -1.02 -18.94 -12.76
C GLU A 183 0.01 -19.91 -12.13
N SER A 184 1.30 -19.68 -12.39
CA SER A 184 2.38 -20.49 -11.81
C SER A 184 2.40 -20.40 -10.27
N TYR A 185 2.17 -19.22 -9.71
CA TYR A 185 2.16 -19.01 -8.25
C TYR A 185 0.99 -19.75 -7.60
N LEU A 186 -0.23 -19.63 -8.15
CA LEU A 186 -1.41 -20.30 -7.63
C LEU A 186 -1.27 -21.83 -7.70
N LYS A 187 -0.71 -22.35 -8.81
CA LYS A 187 -0.43 -23.78 -8.96
C LYS A 187 0.53 -24.29 -7.87
N GLN A 188 1.57 -23.53 -7.55
CA GLN A 188 2.52 -23.89 -6.51
C GLN A 188 1.86 -23.88 -5.12
N LEU A 189 1.07 -22.85 -4.80
CA LEU A 189 0.34 -22.78 -3.53
C LEU A 189 -0.60 -23.99 -3.34
N MET A 190 -1.31 -24.40 -4.39
CA MET A 190 -2.19 -25.57 -4.34
C MET A 190 -1.42 -26.86 -4.07
N GLN A 191 -0.23 -27.02 -4.65
CA GLN A 191 0.62 -28.20 -4.43
C GLN A 191 1.20 -28.23 -3.01
N GLU A 192 1.54 -27.08 -2.46
CA GLU A 192 2.12 -26.93 -1.12
C GLU A 192 1.06 -26.82 -0.01
N GLY A 193 -0.23 -26.74 -0.35
CA GLY A 193 -1.31 -26.50 0.61
C GLY A 193 -1.16 -25.19 1.38
N SER A 194 -0.49 -24.21 0.79
CA SER A 194 -0.14 -22.93 1.43
C SER A 194 -1.08 -21.80 1.02
N GLU A 195 -1.27 -20.83 1.92
CA GLU A 195 -2.04 -19.62 1.61
C GLU A 195 -1.19 -18.59 0.84
N GLY A 196 -1.85 -17.82 -0.03
CA GLY A 196 -1.20 -16.77 -0.80
C GLY A 196 -0.86 -15.55 0.06
N SER A 197 0.35 -15.02 -0.10
CA SER A 197 0.75 -13.77 0.56
C SER A 197 0.24 -12.57 -0.24
N PRO A 198 -0.30 -11.51 0.39
CA PRO A 198 -0.68 -10.27 -0.29
C PRO A 198 0.53 -9.49 -0.87
N HIS A 199 1.77 -9.94 -0.61
CA HIS A 199 2.99 -9.24 -1.01
C HIS A 199 3.86 -10.02 -2.00
N HIS A 200 3.35 -11.16 -2.51
CA HIS A 200 4.10 -12.07 -3.38
C HIS A 200 4.63 -11.40 -4.65
N THR A 201 3.87 -10.49 -5.27
CA THR A 201 4.28 -9.75 -6.47
C THR A 201 5.43 -8.78 -6.18
N PHE A 202 5.33 -8.02 -5.08
CA PHE A 202 6.39 -7.10 -4.64
C PHE A 202 7.66 -7.84 -4.24
N ALA A 203 7.54 -9.03 -3.64
CA ALA A 203 8.66 -9.90 -3.30
C ALA A 203 9.37 -10.42 -4.55
N TYR A 204 8.60 -10.87 -5.55
CA TYR A 204 9.14 -11.31 -6.83
C TYR A 204 9.97 -10.22 -7.51
N ASP A 205 9.42 -9.00 -7.61
CA ASP A 205 10.13 -7.87 -8.22
C ASP A 205 11.31 -7.40 -7.36
N ALA A 206 11.26 -7.52 -6.03
CA ALA A 206 12.38 -7.16 -5.14
C ALA A 206 13.63 -8.02 -5.39
N VAL A 207 13.45 -9.31 -5.67
CA VAL A 207 14.55 -10.22 -6.05
C VAL A 207 15.16 -9.78 -7.38
N TRP A 208 14.34 -9.43 -8.37
CA TRP A 208 14.82 -8.92 -9.65
C TRP A 208 15.58 -7.60 -9.54
N VAL A 209 15.17 -6.70 -8.64
CA VAL A 209 15.94 -5.48 -8.35
C VAL A 209 17.31 -5.82 -7.77
N ALA A 210 17.37 -6.72 -6.78
CA ALA A 210 18.64 -7.14 -6.19
C ALA A 210 19.57 -7.79 -7.22
N ALA A 211 19.04 -8.70 -8.05
CA ALA A 211 19.79 -9.39 -9.09
C ALA A 211 20.33 -8.42 -10.16
N ARG A 212 19.52 -7.46 -10.61
CA ARG A 212 19.93 -6.44 -11.58
C ARG A 212 21.01 -5.52 -11.02
N ALA A 213 20.84 -5.03 -9.80
CA ALA A 213 21.81 -4.17 -9.16
C ALA A 213 23.16 -4.90 -8.97
N LEU A 214 23.13 -6.15 -8.51
CA LEU A 214 24.33 -6.97 -8.35
C LEU A 214 25.02 -7.21 -9.70
N SER A 215 24.28 -7.59 -10.74
CA SER A 215 24.82 -7.81 -12.08
C SER A 215 25.47 -6.54 -12.66
N GLN A 216 24.86 -5.36 -12.45
CA GLN A 216 25.43 -4.09 -12.89
C GLN A 216 26.77 -3.79 -12.20
N VAL A 217 26.84 -3.98 -10.88
CA VAL A 217 28.06 -3.75 -10.11
C VAL A 217 29.16 -4.75 -10.49
N MET A 218 28.83 -6.04 -10.62
CA MET A 218 29.80 -7.07 -11.02
C MET A 218 30.44 -6.77 -12.39
N GLU A 219 29.65 -6.37 -13.38
CA GLU A 219 30.18 -5.99 -14.70
C GLU A 219 31.02 -4.72 -14.63
N ALA A 220 30.62 -3.72 -13.83
CA ALA A 220 31.38 -2.49 -13.64
C ALA A 220 32.75 -2.75 -12.97
N VAL A 221 32.78 -3.59 -11.92
CA VAL A 221 34.00 -3.98 -11.21
C VAL A 221 34.93 -4.75 -12.17
N LYS A 222 34.41 -5.75 -12.87
CA LYS A 222 35.18 -6.55 -13.83
C LYS A 222 35.80 -5.70 -14.95
N LEU A 223 35.07 -4.71 -15.47
CA LEU A 223 35.60 -3.78 -16.47
C LEU A 223 36.70 -2.89 -15.90
N ARG A 224 36.55 -2.40 -14.66
CA ARG A 224 37.54 -1.57 -13.98
C ARG A 224 38.83 -2.34 -13.69
N GLU A 225 38.73 -3.60 -13.27
CA GLU A 225 39.88 -4.47 -13.06
C GLU A 225 40.62 -4.80 -14.37
N LYS A 226 39.88 -4.99 -15.47
CA LYS A 226 40.45 -5.37 -16.77
C LYS A 226 41.08 -4.20 -17.54
N TYR A 227 40.50 -3.01 -17.44
CA TYR A 227 40.87 -1.83 -18.26
C TYR A 227 41.34 -0.62 -17.44
N GLY A 228 41.45 -0.74 -16.11
CA GLY A 228 41.93 0.34 -15.25
C GLY A 228 43.34 0.79 -15.62
N ALA A 229 43.55 2.11 -15.71
CA ALA A 229 44.85 2.72 -16.02
C ALA A 229 45.96 2.34 -15.01
N GLN A 230 45.56 1.95 -13.80
CA GLN A 230 46.41 1.33 -12.79
C GLN A 230 46.09 -0.16 -12.72
N ARG A 231 47.02 -1.01 -13.18
CA ARG A 231 46.95 -2.46 -12.94
C ARG A 231 46.95 -2.68 -11.41
N ASN A 232 45.97 -3.43 -10.90
CA ASN A 232 45.78 -3.81 -9.48
C ASN A 232 45.01 -2.82 -8.58
N VAL A 233 44.10 -2.00 -9.11
CA VAL A 233 43.14 -1.29 -8.24
C VAL A 233 42.02 -2.26 -7.83
N THR A 234 42.17 -2.86 -6.65
CA THR A 234 41.08 -3.57 -5.97
C THR A 234 40.04 -2.57 -5.49
N VAL A 235 38.77 -2.79 -5.85
CA VAL A 235 37.66 -2.00 -5.33
C VAL A 235 37.50 -2.31 -3.84
N SER A 236 37.36 -1.29 -2.99
CA SER A 236 37.10 -1.52 -1.56
C SER A 236 35.65 -1.91 -1.32
N GLU A 237 35.37 -2.63 -0.23
CA GLU A 237 34.00 -2.99 0.17
C GLU A 237 33.10 -1.74 0.31
N GLU A 238 33.63 -0.62 0.79
CA GLU A 238 32.88 0.64 0.89
C GLU A 238 32.49 1.20 -0.50
N GLU A 239 33.38 1.11 -1.48
CA GLU A 239 33.09 1.49 -2.87
C GLU A 239 32.04 0.56 -3.48
N GLU A 240 32.12 -0.75 -3.22
CA GLU A 240 31.12 -1.73 -3.69
C GLU A 240 29.74 -1.46 -3.11
N VAL A 241 29.64 -1.20 -1.81
CA VAL A 241 28.37 -0.86 -1.15
C VAL A 241 27.79 0.42 -1.75
N LYS A 242 28.63 1.45 -2.01
CA LYS A 242 28.18 2.69 -2.65
C LYS A 242 27.67 2.45 -4.08
N MET A 243 28.39 1.64 -4.86
CA MET A 243 27.98 1.25 -6.21
C MET A 243 26.67 0.46 -6.20
N LEU A 244 26.48 -0.46 -5.24
CA LEU A 244 25.23 -1.20 -5.08
C LEU A 244 24.06 -0.28 -4.74
N ILE A 245 24.24 0.66 -3.80
CA ILE A 245 23.19 1.64 -3.46
C ILE A 245 22.81 2.47 -4.69
N GLU A 246 23.77 2.89 -5.49
CA GLU A 246 23.54 3.66 -6.71
C GLU A 246 22.87 2.81 -7.81
N ALA A 247 23.31 1.56 -7.98
CA ALA A 247 22.68 0.61 -8.89
C ALA A 247 21.21 0.36 -8.52
N VAL A 248 20.89 0.17 -7.23
CA VAL A 248 19.51 0.00 -6.76
C VAL A 248 18.67 1.26 -7.03
N LYS A 249 19.22 2.47 -6.86
CA LYS A 249 18.53 3.73 -7.16
C LYS A 249 18.20 3.86 -8.64
N ASN A 250 19.13 3.46 -9.50
CA ASN A 250 19.04 3.65 -10.95
C ASN A 250 18.45 2.42 -11.66
N THR A 251 18.09 1.36 -10.93
CA THR A 251 17.46 0.16 -11.50
C THR A 251 16.04 0.48 -11.98
N GLN A 252 15.85 0.40 -13.30
CA GLN A 252 14.55 0.50 -13.96
C GLN A 252 14.34 -0.71 -14.86
N PHE A 253 13.22 -1.40 -14.67
CA PHE A 253 12.74 -2.45 -15.55
C PHE A 253 11.23 -2.63 -15.39
N GLU A 254 10.62 -3.39 -16.30
CA GLU A 254 9.21 -3.81 -16.20
C GLU A 254 9.14 -5.15 -15.48
N GLY A 255 8.61 -5.14 -14.25
CA GLY A 255 8.34 -6.33 -13.45
C GLY A 255 6.88 -6.79 -13.57
N VAL A 256 6.43 -7.62 -12.63
CA VAL A 256 5.02 -8.07 -12.59
C VAL A 256 4.08 -7.02 -11.98
N THR A 257 4.59 -6.13 -11.13
CA THR A 257 3.80 -5.09 -10.42
C THR A 257 3.54 -3.87 -11.31
N VAL A 258 4.55 -3.06 -11.64
CA VAL A 258 4.54 -1.95 -12.65
C VAL A 258 6.01 -1.58 -12.99
N ARG A 259 6.24 -0.82 -14.07
CA ARG A 259 7.51 -0.11 -14.32
C ARG A 259 7.87 0.82 -13.16
N ARG A 260 9.04 0.65 -12.56
CA ARG A 260 9.64 1.65 -11.66
C ARG A 260 10.09 2.85 -12.52
N SER A 261 9.41 3.98 -12.39
CA SER A 261 9.97 5.28 -12.79
C SER A 261 10.51 5.99 -11.55
N GLU A 262 11.60 6.73 -11.72
CA GLU A 262 12.29 7.51 -10.70
C GLU A 262 11.34 8.27 -9.75
N THR A 263 11.59 8.14 -8.43
CA THR A 263 11.06 9.01 -7.37
C THR A 263 12.13 9.39 -6.36
#